data_AF-A0AAP3AMU3-F1
#
_entry.id   AF-A0AAP3AMU3-F1
#
_cell.length_a   1.000
_cell.length_b   1.000
_cell.length_c   1.000
_cell.angle_alpha   90.00
_cell.angle_beta   90.00
_cell.angle_gamma   90.00
#
_symmetry.space_group_name_H-M   'P 1'
#
loop_
_entity.id
_entity.type
_entity.pdbx_description
1 polymer ?
#
loop_
_entity_poly.entity_id
_entity_poly.type
_entity_poly.pdbx_seq_one_letter_code
_entity_poly.pdbx_strand_id
1 'polypeptide(L)'
;MKPIYTTIPVDLCEYALVSRKINHLLLFVYLKHISSGHVRFDTSLYKYWATDLGVSEKTIRSCIKWLIKKKWITVNNKRNTLRIISYGQLKRKLRLKGKSAIIYEPDDFSGFSKFCCGVAVTKIFRLIRWMNRKRSVSKMAYTSTSRSKSSKGFQPIPLKRLAKSLKVSNSTANNYKKKAKEAGFIETKRQVTTLTDTNDDKILKENLYV
;
A
#
# COMPACT_ATOMS: atom_id res chain seq x y z
N MET A 1 6.39 26.44 -10.46
CA MET A 1 7.01 25.13 -10.81
C MET A 1 5.90 24.10 -10.81
N LYS A 2 5.70 23.28 -11.86
CA LYS A 2 4.65 22.24 -11.82
C LYS A 2 5.04 21.20 -10.77
N PRO A 3 4.13 20.76 -9.89
CA PRO A 3 4.44 19.70 -8.94
C PRO A 3 4.88 18.45 -9.71
N ILE A 4 6.04 17.91 -9.35
CA ILE A 4 6.51 16.65 -9.90
C ILE A 4 5.75 15.56 -9.15
N TYR A 5 4.87 14.85 -9.84
CA TYR A 5 4.11 13.73 -9.26
C TYR A 5 4.27 12.49 -10.13
N THR A 6 4.01 11.32 -9.53
CA THR A 6 3.94 10.06 -10.26
C THR A 6 2.72 9.26 -9.85
N THR A 7 2.14 8.53 -10.80
CA THR A 7 0.94 7.72 -10.54
C THR A 7 1.35 6.26 -10.34
N ILE A 8 1.33 5.81 -9.09
CA ILE A 8 1.78 4.46 -8.71
C ILE A 8 0.59 3.51 -8.72
N PRO A 9 0.66 2.35 -9.41
CA PRO A 9 -0.40 1.35 -9.33
C PRO A 9 -0.59 0.85 -7.89
N VAL A 10 -1.84 0.82 -7.43
CA VAL A 10 -2.19 0.41 -6.05
C VAL A 10 -1.68 -1.00 -5.74
N ASP A 11 -1.83 -1.93 -6.69
CA ASP A 11 -1.37 -3.32 -6.58
C ASP A 11 0.15 -3.43 -6.43
N LEU A 12 0.91 -2.44 -6.91
CA LEU A 12 2.36 -2.45 -6.80
C LEU A 12 2.81 -2.11 -5.37
N CYS A 13 2.13 -1.15 -4.73
CA CYS A 13 2.32 -0.85 -3.30
C CYS A 13 2.00 -2.08 -2.44
N GLU A 14 0.89 -2.76 -2.72
CA GLU A 14 0.51 -4.01 -2.03
C GLU A 14 1.54 -5.11 -2.25
N TYR A 15 1.96 -5.34 -3.49
CA TYR A 15 3.02 -6.30 -3.83
C TYR A 15 4.30 -6.04 -3.04
N ALA A 16 4.71 -4.77 -2.93
CA ALA A 16 5.94 -4.40 -2.23
C ALA A 16 5.85 -4.64 -0.72
N LEU A 17 4.67 -4.45 -0.09
CA LEU A 17 4.46 -4.78 1.31
C LEU A 17 4.55 -6.29 1.54
N VAL A 18 3.75 -7.06 0.80
CA VAL A 18 3.65 -8.53 0.96
C VAL A 18 4.98 -9.22 0.66
N SER A 19 5.67 -8.79 -0.40
CA SER A 19 6.95 -9.39 -0.81
C SER A 19 8.16 -8.83 -0.06
N ARG A 20 7.96 -7.91 0.90
CA ARG A 20 9.03 -7.18 1.61
C ARG A 20 10.02 -6.50 0.64
N LYS A 21 9.49 -5.84 -0.39
CA LYS A 21 10.24 -5.12 -1.45
C LYS A 21 10.00 -3.62 -1.46
N ILE A 22 9.71 -3.02 -0.30
CA ILE A 22 9.46 -1.57 -0.18
C ILE A 22 10.64 -0.74 -0.68
N ASN A 23 11.86 -1.00 -0.24
CA ASN A 23 13.03 -0.22 -0.69
C ASN A 23 13.31 -0.39 -2.20
N HIS A 24 12.95 -1.53 -2.77
CA HIS A 24 13.13 -1.78 -4.20
C HIS A 24 12.12 -0.98 -5.01
N LEU A 25 10.86 -0.96 -4.54
CA LEU A 25 9.83 -0.12 -5.15
C LEU A 25 10.12 1.36 -4.96
N LEU A 26 10.60 1.77 -3.79
CA LEU A 26 11.02 3.14 -3.48
C LEU A 26 12.04 3.64 -4.50
N LEU A 27 13.14 2.89 -4.66
CA LEU A 27 14.17 3.22 -5.63
C LEU A 27 13.62 3.24 -7.07
N PHE A 28 12.79 2.27 -7.43
CA PHE A 28 12.16 2.24 -8.76
C PHE A 28 11.28 3.47 -9.02
N VAL A 29 10.46 3.88 -8.04
CA VAL A 29 9.59 5.06 -8.12
C VAL A 29 10.41 6.33 -8.19
N TYR A 30 11.44 6.47 -7.35
CA TYR A 30 12.36 7.60 -7.37
C TYR A 30 13.05 7.74 -8.72
N LEU A 31 13.61 6.66 -9.28
CA LEU A 31 14.24 6.70 -10.61
C LEU A 31 13.26 7.09 -11.72
N LYS A 32 11.97 6.71 -11.62
CA LYS A 32 10.93 7.20 -12.54
C LYS A 32 10.53 8.65 -12.29
N HIS A 33 10.70 9.15 -11.08
CA HIS A 33 10.34 10.51 -10.71
C HIS A 33 11.39 11.49 -11.22
N ILE A 34 12.68 11.14 -11.12
CA ILE A 34 13.79 11.98 -11.59
C ILE A 34 14.11 11.82 -13.09
N SER A 35 13.34 11.00 -13.84
CA SER A 35 13.65 10.75 -15.26
C SER A 35 12.44 10.42 -16.12
N SER A 36 12.59 10.62 -17.43
CA SER A 36 11.65 10.17 -18.47
C SER A 36 11.77 8.67 -18.80
N GLY A 37 12.40 7.87 -17.93
CA GLY A 37 12.58 6.42 -18.12
C GLY A 37 13.99 6.00 -18.52
N HIS A 38 14.92 6.94 -18.65
CA HIS A 38 16.35 6.67 -18.79
C HIS A 38 17.13 7.52 -17.79
N VAL A 39 18.05 6.90 -17.06
CA VAL A 39 18.92 7.56 -16.07
C VAL A 39 20.36 7.24 -16.42
N ARG A 40 21.24 8.25 -16.43
CA ARG A 40 22.69 8.00 -16.58
C ARG A 40 23.16 7.08 -15.46
N PHE A 41 24.07 6.17 -15.78
CA PHE A 41 24.56 5.15 -14.86
C PHE A 41 26.03 5.40 -14.57
N ASP A 42 26.31 5.76 -13.33
CA ASP A 42 27.65 5.89 -12.76
C ASP A 42 27.61 5.41 -11.30
N THR A 43 28.70 4.81 -10.83
CA THR A 43 28.81 4.29 -9.46
C THR A 43 28.72 5.40 -8.41
N SER A 44 29.12 6.63 -8.75
CA SER A 44 28.97 7.81 -7.89
C SER A 44 27.50 8.11 -7.55
N LEU A 45 26.56 7.76 -8.44
CA LEU A 45 25.12 8.03 -8.28
C LEU A 45 24.49 7.27 -7.13
N TYR A 46 25.06 6.13 -6.73
CA TYR A 46 24.51 5.37 -5.61
C TYR A 46 24.55 6.14 -4.29
N LYS A 47 25.57 6.98 -4.09
CA LYS A 47 25.68 7.81 -2.89
C LYS A 47 24.59 8.89 -2.87
N TYR A 48 24.36 9.55 -4.01
CA TYR A 48 23.31 10.55 -4.15
C TYR A 48 21.91 9.95 -3.93
N TRP A 49 21.60 8.82 -4.57
CA TRP A 49 20.31 8.15 -4.38
C TRP A 49 20.12 7.64 -2.95
N ALA A 50 21.20 7.25 -2.27
CA ALA A 50 21.16 6.85 -0.86
C ALA A 50 20.77 8.02 0.03
N THR A 51 21.39 9.18 -0.18
CA THR A 51 21.08 10.43 0.53
C THR A 51 19.63 10.87 0.29
N ASP A 52 19.19 10.96 -0.97
CA ASP A 52 17.85 11.42 -1.33
C ASP A 52 16.74 10.53 -0.78
N LEU A 53 17.01 9.22 -0.67
CA LEU A 53 16.05 8.24 -0.16
C LEU A 53 16.17 7.99 1.34
N GLY A 54 17.15 8.56 2.02
CA GLY A 54 17.42 8.31 3.44
C GLY A 54 17.76 6.85 3.75
N VAL A 55 18.48 6.16 2.86
CA VAL A 55 18.89 4.76 3.04
C VAL A 55 20.38 4.59 2.81
N SER A 56 20.97 3.48 3.27
CA SER A 56 22.40 3.23 3.03
C SER A 56 22.72 2.96 1.55
N GLU A 57 23.92 3.35 1.12
CA GLU A 57 24.42 3.04 -0.23
C GLU A 57 24.45 1.52 -0.51
N LYS A 58 24.77 0.71 0.51
CA LYS A 58 24.70 -0.76 0.45
C LYS A 58 23.29 -1.23 0.08
N THR A 59 22.26 -0.61 0.65
CA THR A 59 20.86 -0.90 0.33
C THR A 59 20.54 -0.54 -1.12
N ILE A 60 20.99 0.63 -1.60
CA ILE A 60 20.80 1.05 -2.99
C ILE A 60 21.43 0.06 -3.97
N ARG A 61 22.69 -0.30 -3.77
CA ARG A 61 23.42 -1.27 -4.61
C ARG A 61 22.70 -2.61 -4.67
N SER A 62 22.24 -3.12 -3.52
CA SER A 62 21.47 -4.35 -3.43
C SER A 62 20.14 -4.26 -4.19
N CYS A 63 19.42 -3.14 -4.03
CA CYS A 63 18.15 -2.89 -4.74
C CYS A 63 18.35 -2.81 -6.25
N ILE A 64 19.37 -2.08 -6.74
CA ILE A 64 19.69 -2.00 -8.17
C ILE A 64 20.00 -3.37 -8.74
N LYS A 65 20.87 -4.15 -8.08
CA LYS A 65 21.20 -5.52 -8.52
C LYS A 65 19.94 -6.38 -8.62
N TRP A 66 19.04 -6.28 -7.66
CA TRP A 66 17.77 -6.99 -7.69
C TRP A 66 16.82 -6.50 -8.80
N LEU A 67 16.71 -5.18 -9.01
CA LEU A 67 15.88 -4.58 -10.05
C LEU A 67 16.35 -4.98 -11.45
N ILE A 68 17.68 -5.04 -11.67
CA ILE A 68 18.28 -5.55 -12.91
C ILE A 68 17.99 -7.05 -13.07
N LYS A 69 18.23 -7.85 -12.03
CA LYS A 69 17.96 -9.31 -12.05
C LYS A 69 16.50 -9.60 -12.38
N LYS A 70 15.57 -8.82 -11.83
CA LYS A 70 14.13 -8.93 -12.13
C LYS A 70 13.72 -8.19 -13.40
N LYS A 71 14.65 -7.61 -14.15
CA LYS A 71 14.45 -6.75 -15.33
C LYS A 71 13.30 -5.76 -15.15
N TRP A 72 13.29 -5.07 -14.00
CA TRP A 72 12.53 -3.83 -13.80
C TRP A 72 13.32 -2.65 -14.36
N ILE A 73 14.64 -2.79 -14.33
CA ILE A 73 15.60 -1.89 -14.95
C ILE A 73 16.51 -2.75 -15.86
N THR A 74 16.98 -2.17 -16.95
CA THR A 74 17.98 -2.79 -17.83
C THR A 74 19.15 -1.83 -18.03
N VAL A 75 20.37 -2.35 -18.00
CA VAL A 75 21.59 -1.57 -18.22
C VAL A 75 21.90 -1.52 -19.72
N ASN A 76 22.16 -0.33 -20.24
CA ASN A 76 22.74 -0.13 -21.55
C ASN A 76 24.19 0.34 -21.38
N ASN A 77 25.13 -0.59 -21.55
CA ASN A 77 26.57 -0.32 -21.37
C ASN A 77 27.11 0.64 -22.44
N LYS A 78 26.58 0.61 -23.66
CA LYS A 78 27.06 1.50 -24.75
C LYS A 78 26.83 2.98 -24.43
N ARG A 79 25.72 3.29 -23.75
CA ARG A 79 25.34 4.66 -23.38
C ARG A 79 25.56 4.97 -21.91
N ASN A 80 26.02 4.00 -21.12
CA ASN A 80 26.05 4.05 -19.66
C ASN A 80 24.74 4.59 -19.09
N THR A 81 23.61 3.96 -19.45
CA THR A 81 22.28 4.36 -18.97
C THR A 81 21.48 3.18 -18.44
N LEU A 82 20.70 3.42 -17.39
CA LEU A 82 19.64 2.56 -16.92
C LEU A 82 18.34 2.90 -17.64
N ARG A 83 17.73 1.92 -18.32
CA ARG A 83 16.35 2.03 -18.82
C ARG A 83 15.40 1.48 -17.78
N ILE A 84 14.45 2.31 -17.34
CA ILE A 84 13.41 1.98 -16.36
C ILE A 84 12.11 1.67 -17.10
N ILE A 85 11.55 0.48 -16.88
CA ILE A 85 10.31 0.08 -17.57
C ILE A 85 9.09 0.91 -17.12
N SER A 86 8.03 0.89 -17.92
CA SER A 86 6.76 1.52 -17.53
C SER A 86 6.05 0.73 -16.43
N TYR A 87 5.21 1.39 -15.65
CA TYR A 87 4.34 0.70 -14.67
C TYR A 87 3.46 -0.36 -15.35
N GLY A 88 3.00 -0.11 -16.59
CA GLY A 88 2.24 -1.09 -17.36
C GLY A 88 3.05 -2.36 -17.68
N GLN A 89 4.30 -2.20 -18.13
CA GLN A 89 5.21 -3.33 -18.34
C GLN A 89 5.47 -4.09 -17.05
N LEU A 90 5.70 -3.38 -15.94
CA LEU A 90 5.94 -3.98 -14.63
C LEU A 90 4.71 -4.77 -14.13
N LYS A 91 3.51 -4.21 -14.26
CA LYS A 91 2.26 -4.90 -13.89
C LYS A 91 2.06 -6.19 -14.68
N ARG A 92 2.28 -6.16 -16.01
CA ARG A 92 2.21 -7.38 -16.84
C ARG A 92 3.18 -8.44 -16.35
N LYS A 93 4.42 -8.04 -16.05
CA LYS A 93 5.47 -8.94 -15.56
C LYS A 93 5.14 -9.57 -14.21
N LEU A 94 4.53 -8.80 -13.31
CA LEU A 94 4.10 -9.26 -11.99
C LEU A 94 2.69 -9.89 -12.00
N ARG A 95 2.04 -10.01 -13.17
CA ARG A 95 0.66 -10.50 -13.33
C ARG A 95 -0.36 -9.77 -12.44
N LEU A 96 -0.15 -8.46 -12.22
CA LEU A 96 -1.04 -7.61 -11.42
C LEU A 96 -2.23 -7.16 -12.27
N LYS A 97 -3.45 -7.36 -11.77
CA LYS A 97 -4.70 -7.15 -12.53
C LYS A 97 -5.41 -5.83 -12.20
N GLY A 98 -5.13 -5.21 -11.06
CA GLY A 98 -5.82 -4.00 -10.61
C GLY A 98 -5.64 -2.83 -11.58
N LYS A 99 -6.70 -2.07 -11.83
CA LYS A 99 -6.68 -0.92 -12.75
C LYS A 99 -6.44 0.42 -12.03
N SER A 100 -6.56 0.43 -10.71
CA SER A 100 -6.38 1.64 -9.90
C SER A 100 -4.92 2.02 -9.74
N ALA A 101 -4.68 3.32 -9.68
CA ALA A 101 -3.41 3.93 -9.33
C ALA A 101 -3.67 5.11 -8.38
N ILE A 102 -2.63 5.56 -7.69
CA ILE A 102 -2.69 6.68 -6.76
C ILE A 102 -1.59 7.68 -7.09
N ILE A 103 -1.90 8.96 -6.95
CA ILE A 103 -0.93 10.03 -7.09
C ILE A 103 0.01 9.97 -5.89
N TYR A 104 1.31 10.02 -6.18
CA TYR A 104 2.37 10.15 -5.20
C TYR A 104 3.15 11.41 -5.54
N GLU A 105 3.04 12.37 -4.62
CA GLU A 105 3.61 13.71 -4.70
C GLU A 105 4.32 13.98 -3.37
N PRO A 106 5.51 13.40 -3.18
CA PRO A 106 6.27 13.57 -1.94
C PRO A 106 7.01 14.90 -1.90
N ASP A 107 7.03 15.54 -0.72
CA ASP A 107 8.09 16.51 -0.38
C ASP A 107 9.43 15.77 -0.14
N ASP A 108 9.35 14.60 0.51
CA ASP A 108 10.47 13.67 0.69
C ASP A 108 10.06 12.20 0.56
N PHE A 109 11.07 11.33 0.36
CA PHE A 109 10.86 9.90 0.15
C PHE A 109 10.84 9.06 1.44
N SER A 110 11.09 9.66 2.62
CA SER A 110 11.18 8.96 3.91
C SER A 110 9.84 8.31 4.30
N GLY A 111 8.72 8.95 3.94
CA GLY A 111 7.36 8.50 4.21
C GLY A 111 6.88 7.34 3.33
N PHE A 112 7.66 6.86 2.36
CA PHE A 112 7.19 5.95 1.32
C PHE A 112 6.61 4.62 1.86
N SER A 113 7.19 4.08 2.93
CA SER A 113 6.67 2.86 3.57
C SER A 113 5.27 3.10 4.17
N LYS A 114 5.09 4.24 4.86
CA LYS A 114 3.80 4.62 5.45
C LYS A 114 2.77 4.90 4.36
N PHE A 115 3.19 5.55 3.26
CA PHE A 115 2.37 5.74 2.06
C PHE A 115 1.85 4.41 1.51
N CYS A 116 2.74 3.44 1.25
CA CYS A 116 2.32 2.12 0.76
C CYS A 116 1.32 1.43 1.71
N CYS A 117 1.52 1.56 3.04
CA CYS A 117 0.57 1.04 4.03
C CYS A 117 -0.81 1.71 3.90
N GLY A 118 -0.85 3.04 3.80
CA GLY A 118 -2.09 3.81 3.61
C GLY A 118 -2.83 3.40 2.33
N VAL A 119 -2.11 3.24 1.22
CA VAL A 119 -2.65 2.77 -0.06
C VAL A 119 -3.30 1.38 0.07
N ALA A 120 -2.59 0.43 0.67
CA ALA A 120 -3.07 -0.94 0.82
C ALA A 120 -4.29 -1.04 1.76
N VAL A 121 -4.26 -0.34 2.90
CA VAL A 121 -5.39 -0.30 3.85
C VAL A 121 -6.61 0.35 3.21
N THR A 122 -6.42 1.47 2.50
CA THR A 122 -7.50 2.19 1.81
C THR A 122 -8.14 1.35 0.71
N LYS A 123 -7.35 0.60 -0.07
CA LYS A 123 -7.87 -0.36 -1.06
C LYS A 123 -8.82 -1.36 -0.41
N ILE A 124 -8.42 -1.96 0.69
CA ILE A 124 -9.21 -2.97 1.40
C ILE A 124 -10.46 -2.35 2.03
N PHE A 125 -10.34 -1.15 2.59
CA PHE A 125 -11.47 -0.38 3.10
C PHE A 125 -12.53 -0.15 2.00
N ARG A 126 -12.10 0.27 0.81
CA ARG A 126 -12.98 0.48 -0.35
C ARG A 126 -13.65 -0.82 -0.80
N LEU A 127 -12.91 -1.93 -0.83
CA LEU A 127 -13.45 -3.25 -1.17
C LEU A 127 -14.52 -3.70 -0.17
N ILE A 128 -14.25 -3.57 1.13
CA ILE A 128 -15.20 -3.94 2.20
C ILE A 128 -16.47 -3.08 2.12
N ARG A 129 -16.30 -1.76 1.96
CA ARG A 129 -17.41 -0.83 1.78
C ARG A 129 -18.29 -1.21 0.60
N TRP A 130 -17.68 -1.58 -0.53
CA TRP A 130 -18.41 -2.00 -1.72
C TRP A 130 -19.16 -3.33 -1.51
N MET A 131 -18.53 -4.32 -0.89
CA MET A 131 -19.19 -5.60 -0.56
C MET A 131 -20.38 -5.42 0.38
N ASN A 132 -20.23 -4.57 1.41
CA ASN A 132 -21.30 -4.29 2.37
C ASN A 132 -22.48 -3.56 1.71
N ARG A 133 -22.23 -2.70 0.72
CA ARG A 133 -23.28 -2.03 -0.08
C ARG A 133 -24.02 -2.97 -1.03
N LYS A 134 -23.38 -4.06 -1.48
CA LYS A 134 -23.92 -5.02 -2.46
C LYS A 134 -24.74 -6.16 -1.84
N ARG A 135 -24.95 -6.19 -0.53
CA ARG A 135 -25.89 -7.14 0.06
C ARG A 135 -27.31 -6.78 -0.42
N SER A 136 -27.87 -7.63 -1.28
CA SER A 136 -29.23 -7.46 -1.81
C SER A 136 -30.23 -7.45 -0.68
N VAL A 137 -31.14 -6.47 -0.72
CA VAL A 137 -32.29 -6.36 0.19
C VAL A 137 -33.16 -7.62 0.11
N SER A 138 -33.20 -8.29 -1.05
CA SER A 138 -33.96 -9.51 -1.28
C SER A 138 -33.47 -10.77 -0.54
N LYS A 139 -32.27 -10.73 0.08
CA LYS A 139 -31.73 -11.86 0.86
C LYS A 139 -31.84 -11.66 2.38
N MET A 140 -32.47 -10.58 2.83
CA MET A 140 -32.70 -10.33 4.26
C MET A 140 -34.20 -10.44 4.54
N ALA A 141 -34.60 -11.51 5.25
CA ALA A 141 -36.00 -11.83 5.57
C ALA A 141 -36.73 -10.77 6.40
N TYR A 142 -36.01 -9.78 6.94
CA TYR A 142 -36.56 -8.66 7.68
C TYR A 142 -35.92 -7.36 7.18
N THR A 143 -36.73 -6.52 6.55
CA THR A 143 -36.33 -5.20 6.09
C THR A 143 -36.39 -4.23 7.26
N SER A 144 -35.23 -3.91 7.84
CA SER A 144 -35.11 -2.67 8.61
C SER A 144 -35.13 -1.50 7.61
N THR A 145 -36.23 -0.74 7.59
CA THR A 145 -36.34 0.57 6.91
C THR A 145 -35.46 1.63 7.56
N SER A 146 -34.82 1.33 8.69
CA SER A 146 -33.84 2.23 9.27
C SER A 146 -32.63 2.29 8.33
N ARG A 147 -32.48 3.42 7.64
CA ARG A 147 -31.16 3.92 7.23
C ARG A 147 -30.40 4.20 8.52
N SER A 148 -29.97 3.17 9.26
CA SER A 148 -28.95 3.37 10.26
C SER A 148 -27.78 3.96 9.49
N LYS A 149 -27.54 5.25 9.72
CA LYS A 149 -26.54 6.05 9.05
C LYS A 149 -25.22 5.36 9.36
N SER A 150 -24.76 4.43 8.53
CA SER A 150 -23.38 3.95 8.62
C SER A 150 -22.55 5.22 8.52
N SER A 151 -21.94 5.65 9.63
CA SER A 151 -21.44 7.02 9.74
C SER A 151 -20.58 7.30 8.52
N LYS A 152 -20.92 8.35 7.75
CA LYS A 152 -20.24 8.65 6.49
C LYS A 152 -18.73 8.64 6.76
N GLY A 153 -18.02 7.65 6.23
CA GLY A 153 -16.56 7.55 6.32
C GLY A 153 -16.00 6.48 7.25
N PHE A 154 -16.72 6.02 8.29
CA PHE A 154 -16.18 5.01 9.22
C PHE A 154 -16.89 3.67 9.08
N GLN A 155 -16.11 2.60 8.93
CA GLN A 155 -16.62 1.23 8.94
C GLN A 155 -15.75 0.35 9.82
N PRO A 156 -16.36 -0.59 10.59
CA PRO A 156 -15.59 -1.56 11.35
C PRO A 156 -14.91 -2.52 10.38
N ILE A 157 -13.59 -2.60 10.47
CA ILE A 157 -12.78 -3.59 9.74
C ILE A 157 -12.10 -4.48 10.76
N PRO A 158 -12.50 -5.75 10.88
CA PRO A 158 -11.79 -6.72 11.69
C PRO A 158 -10.35 -6.86 11.21
N LEU A 159 -9.39 -6.83 12.13
CA LEU A 159 -7.96 -7.01 11.82
C LEU A 159 -7.71 -8.33 11.07
N LYS A 160 -8.39 -9.42 11.49
CA LYS A 160 -8.34 -10.72 10.82
C LYS A 160 -8.68 -10.63 9.32
N ARG A 161 -9.65 -9.77 8.95
CA ARG A 161 -10.05 -9.58 7.55
C ARG A 161 -9.00 -8.80 6.76
N LEU A 162 -8.41 -7.77 7.36
CA LEU A 162 -7.29 -7.02 6.78
C LEU A 162 -6.10 -7.95 6.51
N ALA A 163 -5.71 -8.75 7.51
CA ALA A 163 -4.64 -9.73 7.43
C ALA A 163 -4.90 -10.78 6.33
N LYS A 164 -6.10 -11.36 6.29
CA LYS A 164 -6.52 -12.31 5.25
C LYS A 164 -6.46 -11.71 3.84
N SER A 165 -6.88 -10.46 3.68
CA SER A 165 -6.89 -9.78 2.38
C SER A 165 -5.47 -9.53 1.85
N LEU A 166 -4.55 -9.12 2.72
CA LEU A 166 -3.14 -8.89 2.37
C LEU A 166 -2.29 -10.18 2.38
N LYS A 167 -2.83 -11.30 2.85
CA LYS A 167 -2.10 -12.56 3.07
C LYS A 167 -0.88 -12.38 3.99
N VAL A 168 -1.05 -11.63 5.08
CA VAL A 168 -0.03 -11.40 6.10
C VAL A 168 -0.54 -11.80 7.49
N SER A 169 0.35 -11.89 8.47
CA SER A 169 -0.05 -12.13 9.86
C SER A 169 -0.87 -10.97 10.44
N ASN A 170 -1.69 -11.26 11.46
CA ASN A 170 -2.46 -10.23 12.17
C ASN A 170 -1.57 -9.11 12.73
N SER A 171 -0.40 -9.47 13.29
CA SER A 171 0.59 -8.51 13.79
C SER A 171 1.10 -7.58 12.68
N THR A 172 1.46 -8.15 11.52
CA THR A 172 1.92 -7.36 10.36
C THR A 172 0.82 -6.42 9.86
N ALA A 173 -0.41 -6.91 9.73
CA ALA A 173 -1.55 -6.09 9.33
C ALA A 173 -1.82 -4.96 10.32
N ASN A 174 -1.64 -5.20 11.62
CA ASN A 174 -1.80 -4.18 12.66
C ASN A 174 -0.72 -3.11 12.53
N ASN A 175 0.52 -3.51 12.27
CA ASN A 175 1.62 -2.58 12.03
C ASN A 175 1.39 -1.71 10.80
N TYR A 176 0.86 -2.27 9.70
CA TYR A 176 0.49 -1.49 8.52
C TYR A 176 -0.61 -0.48 8.84
N LYS A 177 -1.64 -0.88 9.60
CA LYS A 177 -2.68 0.04 10.07
C LYS A 177 -2.09 1.16 10.93
N LYS A 178 -1.20 0.84 11.90
CA LYS A 178 -0.53 1.85 12.74
C LYS A 178 0.26 2.86 11.90
N LYS A 179 1.11 2.38 10.99
CA LYS A 179 1.89 3.23 10.08
C LYS A 179 1.02 4.13 9.20
N ALA A 180 -0.10 3.61 8.71
CA ALA A 180 -1.04 4.39 7.92
C ALA A 180 -1.73 5.48 8.76
N LYS A 181 -2.05 5.19 10.03
CA LYS A 181 -2.63 6.15 10.98
C LYS A 181 -1.62 7.24 11.34
N GLU A 182 -0.38 6.86 11.64
CA GLU A 182 0.71 7.79 11.97
C GLU A 182 1.00 8.79 10.84
N ALA A 183 0.81 8.38 9.58
CA ALA A 183 0.96 9.27 8.43
C ALA A 183 -0.32 10.02 8.05
N GLY A 184 -1.39 9.94 8.85
CA GLY A 184 -2.64 10.66 8.60
C GLY A 184 -3.49 10.12 7.44
N PHE A 185 -3.12 8.99 6.82
CA PHE A 185 -3.89 8.42 5.71
C PHE A 185 -5.21 7.79 6.15
N ILE A 186 -5.29 7.36 7.42
CA ILE A 186 -6.49 6.76 7.99
C ILE A 186 -6.74 7.29 9.40
N GLU A 187 -8.02 7.41 9.75
CA GLU A 187 -8.46 7.71 11.11
C GLU A 187 -9.15 6.49 11.72
N THR A 188 -8.96 6.31 13.03
CA THR A 188 -9.65 5.27 13.80
C THR A 188 -10.40 5.94 14.95
N LYS A 189 -11.73 5.91 14.90
CA LYS A 189 -12.59 6.46 15.96
C LYS A 189 -12.52 5.68 17.25
N ARG A 190 -12.82 4.38 17.17
CA ARG A 190 -12.92 3.51 18.34
C ARG A 190 -12.43 2.11 17.99
N GLN A 191 -11.75 1.48 18.94
CA GLN A 191 -11.51 0.05 18.89
C GLN A 191 -12.67 -0.66 19.55
N VAL A 192 -13.44 -1.39 18.74
CA VAL A 192 -14.54 -2.21 19.24
C VAL A 192 -13.99 -3.57 19.63
N THR A 193 -14.05 -3.90 20.91
CA THR A 193 -13.66 -5.21 21.45
C THR A 193 -14.91 -6.05 21.65
N THR A 194 -15.01 -7.17 20.95
CA THR A 194 -16.08 -8.16 21.16
C THR A 194 -15.55 -9.29 22.02
N LEU A 195 -16.24 -9.61 23.11
CA LEU A 195 -16.11 -10.88 23.82
C LEU A 195 -17.04 -11.92 23.18
N THR A 196 -16.77 -13.19 23.42
CA THR A 196 -17.65 -14.31 23.01
C THR A 196 -18.26 -14.91 24.26
N ASP A 197 -19.58 -15.09 24.25
CA ASP A 197 -20.30 -15.82 25.31
C ASP A 197 -20.02 -17.34 25.21
N THR A 198 -20.46 -18.08 26.23
CA THR A 198 -20.54 -19.54 26.29
C THR A 198 -21.22 -20.18 25.08
N ASN A 199 -22.11 -19.44 24.39
CA ASN A 199 -22.77 -19.86 23.14
C ASN A 199 -22.06 -19.38 21.85
N ASP A 200 -20.81 -18.89 21.95
CA ASP A 200 -19.99 -18.35 20.85
C ASP A 200 -20.55 -17.08 20.17
N ASP A 201 -21.57 -16.47 20.79
CA ASP A 201 -22.17 -15.20 20.36
C ASP A 201 -21.30 -14.01 20.75
N LYS A 202 -21.19 -13.01 19.84
CA LYS A 202 -20.32 -11.85 20.04
C LYS A 202 -21.00 -10.77 20.88
N ILE A 203 -20.54 -10.60 22.11
CA ILE A 203 -20.94 -9.53 23.02
C ILE A 203 -19.97 -8.35 22.88
N LEU A 204 -20.47 -7.13 22.78
CA LEU A 204 -19.62 -5.93 22.83
C LEU A 204 -19.16 -5.71 24.27
N LYS A 205 -17.84 -5.55 24.51
CA LYS A 205 -17.28 -5.36 25.86
C LYS A 205 -17.85 -4.14 26.61
N GLU A 206 -18.42 -3.20 25.87
CA GLU A 206 -19.05 -1.97 26.37
C GLU A 206 -20.40 -2.23 27.05
N ASN A 207 -21.02 -3.38 26.79
CA ASN A 207 -22.29 -3.77 27.40
C ASN A 207 -22.11 -4.50 28.74
N LEU A 208 -20.87 -4.62 29.24
CA LEU A 208 -20.54 -5.33 30.49
C LEU A 208 -20.21 -4.40 31.65
N TYR A 209 -20.26 -3.09 31.43
CA TYR A 209 -20.18 -2.08 32.48
C TYR A 209 -21.54 -1.38 32.56
N VAL A 210 -22.44 -1.98 33.35
CA VAL A 210 -23.59 -1.29 33.97
C VAL A 210 -23.19 -1.01 35.41
#